data_AF-A0A4Y2N2Y0-F1
#
_entry.id   AF-A0A4Y2N2Y0-F1
#
_cell.length_a   1.000
_cell.length_b   1.000
_cell.length_c   1.000
_cell.angle_alpha   90.00
_cell.angle_beta   90.00
_cell.angle_gamma   90.00
#
_symmetry.space_group_name_H-M   'P 1'
#
loop_
_entity.id
_entity.type
_entity.pdbx_description
1 polymer ?
#
loop_
_entity_poly.entity_id
_entity_poly.type
_entity_poly.pdbx_seq_one_letter_code
_entity_poly.pdbx_strand_id
1 'polypeptide(L)'
;MEGRNWEYQYFKVPIHTSNATKNYSNSKNVTVLEWPPMSPDLNPIENVWGIMSRKVYENGGQFYSVKALKRAIESAWYNLEPEILQTLIMSMKNRVYDVILKNGKTLNY
;
A
#
# COMPACT_ATOMS: atom_id res chain seq x y z
N MET A 1 9.90 -21.01 -7.94
CA MET A 1 10.02 -19.63 -7.44
C MET A 1 9.69 -19.68 -5.96
N GLU A 2 10.70 -19.79 -5.10
CA GLU A 2 10.52 -20.00 -3.66
C GLU A 2 10.63 -18.67 -2.91
N GLY A 3 9.49 -18.03 -2.66
CA GLY A 3 9.43 -16.82 -1.82
C GLY A 3 9.31 -17.15 -0.34
N ARG A 4 10.37 -17.70 0.24
CA ARG A 4 10.36 -18.20 1.63
C ARG A 4 10.53 -17.13 2.72
N ASN A 5 10.58 -15.83 2.39
CA ASN A 5 10.80 -14.73 3.34
C ASN A 5 9.96 -13.48 3.02
N TRP A 6 8.65 -13.62 2.81
CA TRP A 6 7.79 -12.45 2.67
C TRP A 6 7.40 -11.90 4.05
N GLU A 7 7.53 -10.59 4.20
CA GLU A 7 7.05 -9.86 5.37
C GLU A 7 5.77 -9.12 5.03
N TYR A 8 4.84 -9.09 5.97
CA TYR A 8 3.56 -8.42 5.81
C TYR A 8 3.63 -7.03 6.46
N GLN A 9 3.40 -6.00 5.63
CA GLN A 9 3.33 -4.61 6.08
C GLN A 9 1.86 -4.19 6.26
N TYR A 10 1.54 -3.61 7.41
CA TYR A 10 0.26 -2.92 7.63
C TYR A 10 0.43 -1.74 8.59
N PHE A 11 -0.54 -0.83 8.56
CA PHE A 11 -0.56 0.33 9.46
C PHE A 11 -0.73 -0.07 10.92
N LYS A 12 0.01 0.57 11.83
CA LYS A 12 -0.19 0.44 13.28
C LYS A 12 -1.46 1.16 13.76
N VAL A 13 -2.63 0.76 13.30
CA VAL A 13 -3.94 1.18 13.84
C VAL A 13 -4.45 0.15 14.87
N PRO A 14 -5.27 0.55 15.87
CA PRO A 14 -5.65 -0.31 16.99
C PRO A 14 -6.26 -1.67 16.59
N ILE A 15 -7.03 -1.71 15.51
CA ILE A 15 -7.62 -2.95 14.99
C ILE A 15 -6.57 -3.94 14.47
N HIS A 16 -5.43 -3.46 13.97
CA HIS A 16 -4.33 -4.30 13.47
C HIS A 16 -3.30 -4.67 14.55
N THR A 17 -3.35 -4.02 15.72
CA THR A 17 -2.46 -4.31 16.87
C THR A 17 -3.15 -5.07 17.99
N SER A 18 -4.43 -5.40 17.84
CA SER A 18 -5.20 -6.20 18.79
C SER A 18 -4.59 -7.59 19.02
N ASN A 19 -4.80 -8.17 20.19
CA ASN A 19 -4.35 -9.54 20.49
C ASN A 19 -4.97 -10.57 19.54
N ALA A 20 -6.22 -10.39 19.14
CA ALA A 20 -6.88 -11.28 18.17
C ALA A 20 -6.15 -11.28 16.83
N THR A 21 -5.82 -10.09 16.30
CA THR A 21 -5.09 -9.96 15.03
C THR A 21 -3.69 -10.55 15.12
N LYS A 22 -2.95 -10.26 16.22
CA LYS A 22 -1.61 -10.83 16.44
C LYS A 22 -1.64 -12.36 16.53
N ASN A 23 -2.58 -12.92 17.28
CA ASN A 23 -2.75 -14.37 17.42
C ASN A 23 -3.07 -15.03 16.08
N TYR A 24 -3.93 -14.40 15.27
CA TYR A 24 -4.26 -14.88 13.93
C TYR A 24 -3.02 -14.88 13.03
N SER A 25 -2.27 -13.77 12.94
CA SER A 25 -1.04 -13.69 12.14
C SER A 25 -0.02 -14.75 12.56
N ASN A 26 0.17 -14.95 13.88
CA ASN A 26 1.05 -15.99 14.42
C ASN A 26 0.59 -17.39 14.00
N SER A 27 -0.71 -17.69 14.09
CA SER A 27 -1.27 -18.98 13.65
C SER A 27 -1.09 -19.26 12.15
N LYS A 28 -0.91 -18.21 11.35
CA LYS A 28 -0.67 -18.29 9.90
C LYS A 28 0.81 -18.24 9.54
N ASN A 29 1.71 -18.22 10.53
CA ASN A 29 3.16 -18.05 10.36
C ASN A 29 3.50 -16.81 9.52
N VAL A 30 2.75 -15.72 9.71
CA VAL A 30 2.99 -14.45 9.01
C VAL A 30 3.98 -13.62 9.82
N THR A 31 5.13 -13.33 9.22
CA THR A 31 6.08 -12.34 9.74
C THR A 31 5.57 -10.94 9.42
N VAL A 32 5.39 -10.10 10.45
CA VAL A 32 4.95 -8.71 10.29
C VAL A 32 6.15 -7.79 10.30
N LEU A 33 6.27 -6.94 9.28
CA LEU A 33 7.30 -5.92 9.23
C LEU A 33 7.05 -4.88 10.32
N GLU A 34 8.07 -4.59 11.14
CA GLU A 34 7.96 -3.51 12.10
C GLU A 34 7.90 -2.17 11.38
N TRP A 35 6.86 -1.38 11.70
CA TRP A 35 6.57 -0.15 10.98
C TRP A 35 6.43 1.06 11.91
N PRO A 36 6.96 2.25 11.58
CA PRO A 36 6.73 3.45 12.38
C PRO A 36 5.24 3.86 12.37
N PRO A 37 4.69 4.33 13.51
CA PRO A 37 3.34 4.86 13.54
C PRO A 37 3.24 6.14 12.69
N MET A 38 2.06 6.40 12.13
CA MET A 38 1.76 7.66 11.42
C MET A 38 2.71 7.97 10.24
N SER A 39 3.15 6.95 9.51
CA SER A 39 4.02 7.10 8.33
C SER A 39 3.33 6.67 7.03
N PRO A 40 2.30 7.42 6.56
CA PRO A 40 1.66 7.15 5.28
C PRO A 40 2.65 7.30 4.11
N ASP A 41 3.62 8.21 4.27
CA ASP A 41 4.70 8.48 3.31
C ASP A 41 5.56 7.27 2.99
N LEU A 42 5.57 6.27 3.88
CA LEU A 42 6.35 5.06 3.69
C LEU A 42 5.46 3.89 3.22
N ASN A 43 4.17 4.09 2.97
CA ASN A 43 3.30 3.03 2.46
C ASN A 43 3.15 3.13 0.93
N PRO A 44 3.79 2.23 0.15
CA PRO A 44 3.72 2.30 -1.31
C PRO A 44 2.32 2.05 -1.87
N ILE A 45 1.41 1.41 -1.11
CA ILE A 45 0.03 1.17 -1.57
C ILE A 45 -0.76 2.47 -1.75
N GLU A 46 -0.43 3.53 -1.00
CA GLU A 46 -1.11 4.82 -1.15
C GLU A 46 -0.90 5.41 -2.54
N ASN A 47 0.30 5.21 -3.11
CA ASN A 47 0.56 5.62 -4.49
C ASN A 47 -0.20 4.75 -5.49
N VAL A 48 -0.34 3.45 -5.24
CA VAL A 48 -1.16 2.54 -6.05
C VAL A 48 -2.61 3.02 -6.07
N TRP A 49 -3.19 3.36 -4.91
CA TRP A 49 -4.53 3.92 -4.83
C TRP A 49 -4.67 5.23 -5.60
N GLY A 50 -3.68 6.12 -5.50
CA GLY A 50 -3.66 7.37 -6.27
C GLY A 50 -3.58 7.15 -7.79
N ILE A 51 -2.83 6.14 -8.25
CA ILE A 51 -2.76 5.77 -9.68
C ILE A 51 -4.09 5.18 -10.14
N MET A 52 -4.64 4.22 -9.39
CA MET A 52 -5.91 3.59 -9.72
C MET A 52 -7.05 4.60 -9.75
N SER A 53 -7.13 5.50 -8.76
CA SER A 53 -8.16 6.55 -8.72
C SER A 53 -8.10 7.43 -9.97
N ARG A 54 -6.90 7.89 -10.36
CA ARG A 54 -6.73 8.66 -11.60
C ARG A 54 -7.16 7.89 -12.84
N LYS A 55 -6.89 6.58 -12.90
CA LYS A 55 -7.30 5.72 -14.01
C LYS A 55 -8.82 5.51 -14.05
N VAL A 56 -9.45 5.29 -12.90
CA VAL A 56 -10.90 5.08 -12.77
C VAL A 56 -11.68 6.33 -13.21
N TYR A 57 -11.20 7.52 -12.83
CA TYR A 57 -11.85 8.79 -13.13
C TYR A 57 -11.23 9.52 -14.34
N GLU A 58 -10.46 8.82 -15.17
CA GLU A 58 -9.85 9.42 -16.36
C GLU A 58 -10.90 10.05 -17.27
N ASN A 59 -10.54 11.15 -17.95
CA ASN A 59 -11.44 11.90 -18.84
C ASN A 59 -12.74 12.38 -18.17
N GLY A 60 -12.75 12.53 -16.84
CA GLY A 60 -13.92 13.00 -16.09
C GLY A 60 -15.01 11.94 -15.91
N GLY A 61 -14.67 10.65 -16.02
CA GLY A 61 -15.62 9.55 -15.87
C GLY A 61 -16.46 9.66 -14.60
N GLN A 62 -17.77 9.44 -14.72
CA GLN A 62 -18.71 9.41 -13.60
C GLN A 62 -19.43 8.07 -13.56
N PHE A 63 -19.73 7.59 -12.36
CA PHE A 63 -20.36 6.28 -12.15
C PHE A 63 -21.67 6.45 -11.39
N TYR A 64 -22.78 6.04 -12.01
CA TYR A 64 -24.13 6.15 -11.44
C TYR A 64 -24.61 4.85 -10.76
N SER A 65 -23.71 3.87 -10.61
CA SER A 65 -23.99 2.67 -9.83
C SER A 65 -22.73 2.07 -9.22
N VAL A 66 -22.89 1.44 -8.05
CA VAL A 66 -21.81 0.69 -7.38
C VAL A 66 -21.26 -0.41 -8.31
N LYS A 67 -22.10 -1.06 -9.12
CA LYS A 67 -21.68 -2.10 -10.06
C LYS A 67 -20.76 -1.55 -11.15
N ALA A 68 -21.08 -0.38 -11.70
CA ALA A 68 -20.24 0.27 -12.70
C ALA A 68 -18.89 0.70 -12.11
N LEU A 69 -18.90 1.31 -10.92
CA LEU A 69 -17.68 1.71 -10.22
C LEU A 69 -16.79 0.50 -9.90
N LYS A 70 -17.35 -0.60 -9.39
CA LYS A 70 -16.59 -1.83 -9.11
C LYS A 70 -15.87 -2.36 -10.35
N ARG A 71 -16.58 -2.44 -11.49
CA ARG A 71 -15.98 -2.88 -12.76
C ARG A 71 -14.85 -1.98 -13.22
N ALA A 72 -14.98 -0.67 -13.04
CA ALA A 72 -13.92 0.28 -13.39
C ALA A 72 -12.69 0.10 -12.48
N ILE A 73 -12.89 -0.08 -11.17
CA ILE A 73 -11.81 -0.35 -10.21
C ILE A 73 -11.09 -1.66 -10.55
N GLU A 74 -11.84 -2.74 -10.81
CA GLU A 74 -11.28 -4.04 -11.24
C GLU A 74 -10.48 -3.89 -12.54
N SER A 75 -11.03 -3.19 -13.54
CA SER A 75 -10.33 -2.92 -14.79
C SER A 75 -9.03 -2.13 -14.56
N ALA A 76 -9.05 -1.09 -13.73
CA ALA A 76 -7.86 -0.32 -13.39
C ALA A 76 -6.80 -1.17 -12.68
N TRP A 77 -7.22 -2.11 -11.82
CA TRP A 77 -6.33 -3.05 -11.15
C TRP A 77 -5.67 -4.03 -12.12
N TYR A 78 -6.46 -4.70 -12.97
CA TYR A 78 -5.94 -5.71 -13.90
C TYR A 78 -5.07 -5.14 -15.02
N ASN A 79 -5.25 -3.86 -15.36
CA ASN A 79 -4.41 -3.15 -16.33
C ASN A 79 -3.23 -2.42 -15.69
N LEU A 80 -3.00 -2.56 -14.37
CA LEU A 80 -1.86 -1.93 -13.72
C LEU A 80 -0.58 -2.65 -14.16
N GLU A 81 0.33 -1.91 -14.78
CA GLU A 81 1.61 -2.43 -15.24
C GLU A 81 2.47 -2.88 -14.03
N PRO A 82 3.00 -4.13 -14.03
CA PRO A 82 3.88 -4.61 -12.96
C PRO A 82 5.10 -3.71 -12.71
N GLU A 83 5.59 -3.03 -13.73
CA GLU A 83 6.72 -2.09 -13.70
C GLU A 83 6.45 -0.90 -12.77
N ILE A 84 5.19 -0.46 -12.68
CA ILE A 84 4.76 0.59 -11.74
C ILE A 84 4.95 0.09 -10.31
N LEU A 85 4.52 -1.13 -10.01
CA LEU A 85 4.67 -1.73 -8.68
C LEU A 85 6.15 -1.89 -8.31
N GLN A 86 6.97 -2.38 -9.25
CA GLN A 86 8.42 -2.49 -9.04
C GLN A 86 9.05 -1.12 -8.76
N THR A 87 8.69 -0.09 -9.52
CA THR A 87 9.19 1.27 -9.31
C THR A 87 8.84 1.82 -7.93
N LEU A 88 7.59 1.63 -7.48
CA LEU A 88 7.15 2.05 -6.15
C LEU A 88 7.94 1.33 -5.05
N ILE A 89 8.13 0.02 -5.17
CA ILE A 89 8.92 -0.75 -4.21
C ILE A 89 10.39 -0.32 -4.21
N MET A 90 11.01 -0.12 -5.38
CA MET A 90 12.40 0.36 -5.48
C MET A 90 12.58 1.76 -4.86
N SER A 91 11.56 2.61 -4.93
CA SER A 91 11.61 3.95 -4.32
C SER A 91 11.64 3.93 -2.79
N MET A 92 11.23 2.84 -2.13
CA MET A 92 11.15 2.74 -0.67
C MET A 92 12.48 3.00 0.02
N LYS A 93 13.60 2.55 -0.58
CA LYS A 93 14.93 2.80 -0.05
C LYS A 93 15.22 4.29 0.09
N ASN A 94 14.89 5.07 -0.94
CA ASN A 94 15.10 6.52 -0.94
C ASN A 94 14.15 7.22 0.03
N ARG A 95 12.88 6.80 0.08
CA ARG A 95 11.90 7.37 1.02
C ARG A 95 12.33 7.19 2.48
N VAL A 96 12.80 6.00 2.85
CA VAL A 96 13.33 5.74 4.20
C VAL A 96 14.54 6.62 4.48
N TYR A 97 15.45 6.76 3.52
CA TYR A 97 16.62 7.63 3.65
C TYR A 97 16.21 9.11 3.86
N ASP A 98 15.24 9.60 3.09
CA ASP A 98 14.76 10.97 3.20
C ASP A 98 14.06 11.23 4.55
N VAL A 99 13.28 10.27 5.06
CA VAL A 99 12.67 10.37 6.41
C VAL A 99 13.74 10.45 7.49
N ILE A 100 14.82 9.66 7.37
CA ILE A 100 15.96 9.71 8.29
C ILE A 100 16.62 11.09 8.24
N LEU A 101 16.93 11.61 7.04
CA LEU A 101 17.52 12.94 6.86
C LEU A 101 16.65 14.06 7.42
N LYS A 102 15.32 13.89 7.34
CA LYS A 102 14.34 14.85 7.89
C LYS A 102 14.04 14.63 9.38
N ASN A 103 14.77 13.75 10.07
CA ASN A 103 14.56 13.43 11.47
C ASN A 103 13.11 12.99 11.78
N GLY A 104 12.53 12.13 10.92
CA GLY A 104 11.19 11.60 11.11
C GLY A 104 10.04 12.52 10.69
N LYS A 105 10.33 13.69 10.11
CA LYS A 105 9.29 14.58 9.55
C LYS A 105 8.75 14.04 8.22
N THR A 106 7.56 14.52 7.84
CA THR A 106 6.85 14.10 6.64
C THR A 106 7.62 14.39 5.35
N LEU A 107 7.43 13.51 4.37
CA LEU A 107 7.85 13.72 2.99
C LEU A 107 6.76 14.51 2.25
N ASN A 108 7.18 15.36 1.32
CA ASN A 108 6.24 15.99 0.39
C ASN A 108 6.19 15.09 -0.84
N TYR A 109 4.99 14.60 -1.17
CA TYR A 109 4.70 13.83 -2.39
C TYR A 109 4.00 14.69 -3.43
#